data_AF-A0A0G0UP92-F1
#
_entry.id   AF-A0A0G0UP92-F1
#
_cell.length_a   1.000
_cell.length_b   1.000
_cell.length_c   1.000
_cell.angle_alpha   90.00
_cell.angle_beta   90.00
_cell.angle_gamma   90.00
#
_symmetry.space_group_name_H-M   'P 1'
#
loop_
_entity.id
_entity.type
_entity.pdbx_description
1 polymer ?
#
loop_
_entity_poly.entity_id
_entity_poly.type
_entity_poly.pdbx_seq_one_letter_code
_entity_poly.pdbx_strand_id
1 'polypeptide(L)'
;MKYNKGFAPVLILIIVLGVLAVSGVSYFAGKRSAPKNEVSDNSNYLPPVDQNYNPPTTNNNPPISQPSISNTTVVAEWKSLSSSNLFAISSKENIYLVPDFGVTLGETIDLTGDGLDEGIFGGNGGNNELSFIMVKGSDGKNFVAKQKNKDGTIYPVRLGSVGRVMVQERYELLPNEHGFYTASLSYNEATDKFKCNTNGVSAYSWNSSTKLFEWNQVLTAKYTAQICK
;
A
#
# COMPACT_ATOMS: atom_id res chain seq x y z
N MET A 1 -29.37 -40.31 -16.08
CA MET A 1 -28.10 -39.93 -16.74
C MET A 1 -26.97 -40.20 -15.76
N LYS A 2 -26.00 -41.05 -16.13
CA LYS A 2 -24.86 -41.43 -15.27
C LYS A 2 -23.85 -40.28 -15.26
N TYR A 3 -23.67 -39.62 -14.12
CA TYR A 3 -22.61 -38.62 -13.93
C TYR A 3 -21.30 -39.33 -13.58
N ASN A 4 -20.29 -39.18 -14.44
CA ASN A 4 -18.94 -39.68 -14.23
C ASN A 4 -18.25 -38.87 -13.11
N LYS A 5 -18.27 -39.40 -11.88
CA LYS A 5 -17.69 -38.77 -10.68
C LYS A 5 -16.14 -38.75 -10.64
N GLY A 6 -15.46 -39.15 -11.73
CA GLY A 6 -14.00 -39.26 -11.77
C GLY A 6 -13.23 -37.98 -12.12
N PHE A 7 -13.87 -36.99 -12.74
CA PHE A 7 -13.16 -35.83 -13.30
C PHE A 7 -13.46 -34.48 -12.63
N ALA A 8 -14.62 -34.32 -12.00
CA ALA A 8 -14.99 -33.09 -11.31
C ALA A 8 -14.04 -32.69 -10.15
N PRO A 9 -13.59 -33.60 -9.26
CA PRO A 9 -12.68 -33.22 -8.18
C PRO A 9 -11.28 -32.86 -8.69
N VAL A 10 -10.83 -33.48 -9.78
CA VAL A 10 -9.50 -33.20 -10.38
C VAL A 10 -9.46 -31.82 -11.02
N LEU A 11 -10.53 -31.43 -11.72
CA LEU A 11 -10.62 -30.10 -12.34
C LEU A 11 -10.65 -28.97 -11.29
N ILE A 12 -11.37 -29.18 -10.19
CA ILE A 12 -11.43 -28.22 -9.07
C ILE A 12 -10.06 -28.08 -8.40
N LEU A 13 -9.34 -29.19 -8.21
CA LEU A 13 -8.00 -29.17 -7.63
C LEU A 13 -7.00 -28.39 -8.53
N ILE A 14 -7.10 -28.55 -9.85
CA ILE A 14 -6.26 -27.81 -10.82
C ILE A 14 -6.57 -26.31 -10.79
N ILE A 15 -7.84 -25.91 -10.66
CA ILE A 15 -8.22 -24.49 -10.58
C ILE A 15 -7.71 -23.87 -9.27
N VAL A 16 -7.82 -24.58 -8.14
CA VAL A 16 -7.31 -24.10 -6.85
C VAL A 16 -5.78 -24.00 -6.85
N LEU A 17 -5.07 -24.97 -7.42
CA LEU A 17 -3.62 -24.90 -7.59
C LEU A 17 -3.20 -23.80 -8.56
N GLY A 18 -3.98 -23.53 -9.62
CA GLY A 18 -3.74 -22.43 -10.55
C GLY A 18 -3.86 -21.05 -9.88
N VAL A 19 -4.87 -20.85 -9.03
CA VAL A 19 -5.06 -19.58 -8.30
C VAL A 19 -3.98 -19.39 -7.21
N LEU A 20 -3.55 -20.47 -6.55
CA LEU A 20 -2.43 -20.42 -5.59
C LEU A 20 -1.06 -20.21 -6.27
N ALA A 21 -0.87 -20.71 -7.50
CA ALA A 21 0.36 -20.49 -8.25
C ALA A 21 0.48 -19.04 -8.78
N VAL A 22 -0.63 -18.39 -9.16
CA VAL A 22 -0.61 -16.98 -9.59
C VAL A 22 -0.35 -16.02 -8.44
N SER A 23 -0.71 -16.40 -7.20
CA SER A 23 -0.37 -15.64 -5.99
C SER A 23 1.03 -15.95 -5.42
N GLY A 24 1.64 -17.08 -5.82
CA GLY A 24 2.92 -17.55 -5.27
C GLY A 24 4.16 -17.51 -6.19
N VAL A 25 4.06 -17.20 -7.49
CA VAL A 25 5.20 -17.32 -8.45
C VAL A 25 5.40 -16.11 -9.37
N SER A 26 5.39 -14.89 -8.83
CA SER A 26 5.97 -13.72 -9.53
C SER A 26 7.24 -13.22 -8.83
N TYR A 27 8.18 -14.14 -8.63
CA TYR A 27 9.54 -13.83 -8.21
C TYR A 27 10.54 -14.42 -9.21
N PHE A 28 11.53 -13.60 -9.58
CA PHE A 28 12.67 -13.84 -10.48
C PHE A 28 12.53 -13.47 -11.97
N ALA A 29 12.73 -12.20 -12.31
CA ALA A 29 13.73 -11.78 -13.31
C ALA A 29 13.80 -10.25 -13.39
N GLY A 30 14.95 -9.66 -13.04
CA GLY A 30 15.22 -8.25 -13.30
C GLY A 30 15.93 -7.46 -12.20
N LYS A 31 16.99 -8.00 -11.58
CA LYS A 31 17.94 -7.13 -10.87
C LYS A 31 18.66 -6.27 -11.91
N ARG A 32 18.30 -4.99 -12.02
CA ARG A 32 19.19 -3.97 -12.57
C ARG A 32 19.81 -3.22 -11.41
N SER A 33 21.13 -3.34 -11.27
CA SER A 33 21.94 -2.60 -10.32
C SER A 33 21.74 -1.10 -10.52
N ALA A 34 21.50 -0.36 -9.43
CA ALA A 34 21.53 1.10 -9.45
C ALA A 34 22.97 1.58 -9.74
N PRO A 35 23.16 2.65 -10.53
CA PRO A 35 24.48 3.21 -10.77
C PRO A 35 25.04 3.79 -9.45
N LYS A 36 26.31 3.47 -9.18
CA LYS A 36 27.10 4.11 -8.11
C LYS A 36 27.36 5.55 -8.54
N ASN A 37 26.90 6.53 -7.77
CA ASN A 37 27.43 7.88 -7.89
C ASN A 37 28.81 7.90 -7.22
N GLU A 38 29.86 8.06 -8.03
CA GLU A 38 31.18 8.43 -7.55
C GLU A 38 31.10 9.85 -6.99
N VAL A 39 31.34 9.99 -5.70
CA VAL A 39 31.65 11.28 -5.08
C VAL A 39 33.11 11.57 -5.42
N SER A 40 33.36 12.51 -6.34
CA SER A 40 34.69 13.05 -6.56
C SER A 40 35.00 14.07 -5.47
N ASP A 41 35.87 13.69 -4.53
CA ASP A 41 36.53 14.63 -3.63
C ASP A 41 37.43 15.55 -4.46
N ASN A 42 37.01 16.80 -4.64
CA ASN A 42 37.96 17.88 -4.94
C ASN A 42 38.21 18.63 -3.64
N SER A 43 39.38 18.36 -3.05
CA SER A 43 39.92 19.13 -1.95
C SER A 43 40.84 20.21 -2.52
N ASN A 44 40.34 21.43 -2.67
CA ASN A 44 41.19 22.62 -2.80
C ASN A 44 41.17 23.38 -1.47
N TYR A 45 42.24 23.16 -0.70
CA TYR A 45 42.54 23.90 0.53
C TYR A 45 43.00 25.32 0.13
N LEU A 46 42.32 26.35 0.66
CA LEU A 46 42.78 27.74 0.63
C LEU A 46 42.79 28.26 2.08
N PRO A 47 43.83 29.01 2.52
CA PRO A 47 44.02 29.40 3.91
C PRO A 47 42.98 30.44 4.37
N PRO A 48 42.78 30.63 5.69
CA PRO A 48 41.79 31.55 6.23
C PRO A 48 42.17 33.00 5.92
N VAL A 49 41.25 33.75 5.31
CA VAL A 49 41.30 35.20 5.23
C VAL A 49 40.63 35.76 6.49
N ASP A 50 41.31 36.68 7.16
CA ASP A 50 40.88 37.33 8.39
C ASP A 50 39.48 37.96 8.28
N GLN A 51 38.69 37.72 9.33
CA GLN A 51 37.33 38.21 9.49
C GLN A 51 37.30 39.73 9.65
N ASN A 52 36.64 40.40 8.71
CA ASN A 52 36.09 41.72 8.96
C ASN A 52 34.75 41.85 8.25
N TYR A 53 33.62 41.60 8.94
CA TYR A 53 32.34 42.17 8.51
C TYR A 53 31.25 42.23 9.57
N ASN A 54 30.47 43.30 9.43
CA ASN A 54 29.39 43.88 10.22
C ASN A 54 28.31 42.92 10.78
N PRO A 55 27.59 43.36 11.84
CA PRO A 55 26.44 42.65 12.39
C PRO A 55 25.35 42.44 11.32
N PRO A 56 24.65 41.30 11.33
CA PRO A 56 23.61 41.01 10.36
C PRO A 56 22.42 41.97 10.54
N THR A 57 22.11 42.72 9.48
CA THR A 57 20.81 43.34 9.29
C THR A 57 19.73 42.25 9.25
N THR A 58 18.77 42.32 10.17
CA THR A 58 17.52 41.55 10.15
C THR A 58 16.81 41.76 8.81
N ASN A 59 16.87 40.73 7.95
CA ASN A 59 16.12 40.67 6.71
C ASN A 59 14.68 40.27 7.06
N ASN A 60 13.78 41.25 7.19
CA ASN A 60 12.34 41.05 7.43
C ASN A 60 11.59 40.60 6.17
N ASN A 61 12.21 39.78 5.31
CA ASN A 61 11.45 39.14 4.24
C ASN A 61 10.59 38.04 4.87
N PRO A 62 9.25 38.10 4.73
CA PRO A 62 8.40 37.01 5.18
C PRO A 62 8.88 35.71 4.50
N PRO A 63 8.84 34.55 5.20
CA PRO A 63 9.12 33.29 4.55
C PRO A 63 8.21 33.18 3.34
N ILE A 64 8.76 32.90 2.16
CA ILE A 64 7.97 32.58 0.98
C ILE A 64 7.13 31.37 1.38
N SER A 65 5.85 31.59 1.66
CA SER A 65 4.90 30.54 1.99
C SER A 65 4.78 29.68 0.75
N GLN A 66 5.41 28.50 0.76
CA GLN A 66 5.08 27.47 -0.22
C GLN A 66 3.56 27.26 -0.14
N PRO A 67 2.83 27.26 -1.26
CA PRO A 67 1.41 27.02 -1.23
C PRO A 67 1.15 25.67 -0.56
N SER A 68 0.60 25.70 0.65
CA SER A 68 0.20 24.50 1.36
C SER A 68 -0.95 23.87 0.61
N ILE A 69 -0.77 22.65 0.14
CA ILE A 69 -1.84 21.86 -0.48
C ILE A 69 -2.93 21.68 0.58
N SER A 70 -4.18 22.03 0.25
CA SER A 70 -5.29 21.87 1.18
C SER A 70 -5.93 20.48 1.05
N ASN A 71 -6.35 19.89 2.16
CA ASN A 71 -7.03 18.58 2.15
C ASN A 71 -8.32 18.61 1.30
N THR A 72 -9.07 19.71 1.34
CA THR A 72 -10.29 19.88 0.52
C THR A 72 -9.98 19.78 -0.98
N THR A 73 -8.85 20.33 -1.44
CA THR A 73 -8.41 20.21 -2.83
C THR A 73 -8.05 18.76 -3.18
N VAL A 74 -7.34 18.07 -2.28
CA VAL A 74 -6.93 16.67 -2.47
C VAL A 74 -8.15 15.75 -2.57
N VAL A 75 -9.10 15.86 -1.65
CA VAL A 75 -10.34 15.08 -1.66
C VAL A 75 -11.18 15.36 -2.91
N ALA A 76 -11.26 16.61 -3.36
CA ALA A 76 -11.95 16.96 -4.61
C ALA A 76 -11.29 16.32 -5.84
N GLU A 77 -9.95 16.28 -5.86
CA GLU A 77 -9.18 15.61 -6.91
C GLU A 77 -9.47 14.11 -6.92
N TRP A 78 -9.44 13.42 -5.77
CA TRP A 78 -9.80 11.99 -5.66
C TRP A 78 -11.18 11.68 -6.22
N LYS A 79 -12.18 12.53 -5.92
CA LYS A 79 -13.55 12.40 -6.43
C LYS A 79 -13.66 12.65 -7.93
N SER A 80 -12.72 13.38 -8.52
CA SER A 80 -12.73 13.69 -9.95
C SER A 80 -12.08 12.61 -10.83
N LEU A 81 -11.38 11.65 -10.23
CA LEU A 81 -10.72 10.58 -10.97
C LEU A 81 -11.76 9.63 -11.58
N SER A 82 -11.73 9.50 -12.90
CA SER A 82 -12.57 8.55 -13.61
C SER A 82 -12.06 7.12 -13.40
N SER A 83 -12.98 6.15 -13.55
CA SER A 83 -12.63 4.73 -13.50
C SER A 83 -11.55 4.35 -14.53
N SER A 84 -11.53 4.97 -15.71
CA SER A 84 -10.50 4.70 -16.74
C SER A 84 -9.12 5.17 -16.30
N ASN A 85 -9.04 6.34 -15.65
CA ASN A 85 -7.79 6.88 -15.14
C ASN A 85 -7.26 6.00 -14.01
N LEU A 86 -8.13 5.57 -13.10
CA LEU A 86 -7.79 4.68 -11.99
C LEU A 86 -7.30 3.31 -12.49
N PHE A 87 -7.95 2.75 -13.51
CA PHE A 87 -7.51 1.50 -14.13
C PHE A 87 -6.13 1.60 -14.78
N ALA A 88 -5.85 2.72 -15.47
CA ALA A 88 -4.54 2.96 -16.06
C ALA A 88 -3.44 3.09 -14.98
N ILE A 89 -3.73 3.77 -13.87
CA ILE A 89 -2.84 3.90 -12.72
C ILE A 89 -2.56 2.53 -12.08
N SER A 90 -3.61 1.76 -11.77
CA SER A 90 -3.47 0.45 -11.11
C SER A 90 -2.69 -0.53 -12.00
N SER A 91 -2.97 -0.54 -13.31
CA SER A 91 -2.27 -1.39 -14.27
C SER A 91 -0.78 -1.07 -14.35
N LYS A 92 -0.40 0.21 -14.33
CA LYS A 92 1.00 0.65 -14.33
C LYS A 92 1.77 0.15 -13.10
N GLU A 93 1.10 0.01 -11.96
CA GLU A 93 1.68 -0.50 -10.72
C GLU A 93 1.55 -2.02 -10.57
N ASN A 94 1.10 -2.74 -11.59
CA ASN A 94 0.84 -4.18 -11.55
C ASN A 94 -0.20 -4.60 -10.50
N ILE A 95 -1.23 -3.77 -10.31
CA ILE A 95 -2.44 -4.10 -9.54
C ILE A 95 -3.51 -4.54 -10.53
N TYR A 96 -3.80 -5.84 -10.54
CA TYR A 96 -4.79 -6.42 -11.44
C TYR A 96 -6.20 -6.15 -10.94
N LEU A 97 -6.93 -5.34 -11.71
CA LEU A 97 -8.36 -5.12 -11.57
C LEU A 97 -9.05 -5.61 -12.85
N VAL A 98 -10.29 -6.05 -12.73
CA VAL A 98 -11.10 -6.48 -13.87
C VAL A 98 -11.84 -5.24 -14.41
N PRO A 99 -11.60 -4.83 -15.67
CA PRO A 99 -12.13 -3.57 -16.22
C PRO A 99 -13.64 -3.40 -16.08
N ASP A 100 -14.39 -4.49 -16.27
CA ASP A 100 -15.86 -4.49 -16.36
C ASP A 100 -16.54 -4.13 -15.03
N PHE A 101 -15.85 -4.27 -13.90
CA PHE A 101 -16.40 -3.91 -12.59
C PHE A 101 -16.20 -2.43 -12.24
N GLY A 102 -15.40 -1.72 -13.03
CA GLY A 102 -14.98 -0.36 -12.72
C GLY A 102 -14.07 -0.26 -11.50
N VAL A 103 -13.56 0.95 -11.27
CA VAL A 103 -12.76 1.33 -10.11
C VAL A 103 -13.35 2.60 -9.55
N THR A 104 -13.64 2.61 -8.25
CA THR A 104 -14.33 3.73 -7.59
C THR A 104 -13.65 4.11 -6.29
N LEU A 105 -13.81 5.36 -5.89
CA LEU A 105 -13.40 5.84 -4.57
C LEU A 105 -14.31 5.24 -3.51
N GLY A 106 -13.75 4.44 -2.59
CA GLY A 106 -14.46 3.91 -1.44
C GLY A 106 -14.53 4.93 -0.30
N GLU A 107 -13.37 5.42 0.14
CA GLU A 107 -13.26 6.40 1.21
C GLU A 107 -12.03 7.30 1.05
N THR A 108 -12.01 8.42 1.80
CA THR A 108 -10.84 9.27 1.97
C THR A 108 -10.51 9.37 3.45
N ILE A 109 -9.24 9.22 3.79
CA ILE A 109 -8.80 9.17 5.19
C ILE A 109 -7.30 9.45 5.29
N ASP A 110 -6.88 10.21 6.30
CA ASP A 110 -5.47 10.46 6.59
C ASP A 110 -4.84 9.25 7.29
N LEU A 111 -4.01 8.53 6.54
CA LEU A 111 -3.20 7.40 6.94
C LEU A 111 -1.70 7.73 7.01
N THR A 112 -1.29 8.92 6.58
CA THR A 112 0.12 9.32 6.58
C THR A 112 0.47 10.32 7.68
N GLY A 113 -0.54 10.86 8.35
CA GLY A 113 -0.44 11.81 9.46
C GLY A 113 -0.01 13.21 9.03
N ASP A 114 -0.13 13.55 7.74
CA ASP A 114 0.24 14.85 7.20
C ASP A 114 -0.94 15.81 7.04
N GLY A 115 -2.15 15.38 7.43
CA GLY A 115 -3.38 16.16 7.33
C GLY A 115 -4.00 16.19 5.94
N LEU A 116 -3.47 15.42 4.98
CA LEU A 116 -4.06 15.18 3.67
C LEU A 116 -4.64 13.77 3.62
N ASP A 117 -5.88 13.66 3.18
CA ASP A 117 -6.51 12.36 3.05
C ASP A 117 -5.91 11.59 1.87
N GLU A 118 -5.58 10.32 2.11
CA GLU A 118 -5.39 9.34 1.05
C GLU A 118 -6.72 8.94 0.43
N GLY A 119 -6.69 8.60 -0.87
CA GLY A 119 -7.84 8.02 -1.56
C GLY A 119 -7.75 6.50 -1.56
N ILE A 120 -8.79 5.83 -1.06
CA ILE A 120 -8.91 4.37 -1.06
C ILE A 120 -9.79 3.96 -2.23
N PHE A 121 -9.20 3.33 -3.24
CA PHE A 121 -9.89 2.99 -4.48
C PHE A 121 -10.09 1.49 -4.60
N GLY A 122 -11.35 1.06 -4.69
CA GLY A 122 -11.74 -0.34 -4.79
C GLY A 122 -12.22 -0.72 -6.19
N GLY A 123 -11.95 -1.97 -6.59
CA GLY A 123 -12.42 -2.59 -7.83
C GLY A 123 -12.72 -4.08 -7.64
N ASN A 124 -13.06 -4.78 -8.75
CA ASN A 124 -13.51 -6.18 -8.83
C ASN A 124 -14.88 -6.46 -8.16
N GLY A 125 -15.19 -5.77 -7.06
CA GLY A 125 -16.47 -5.82 -6.36
C GLY A 125 -16.83 -7.17 -5.72
N GLY A 126 -17.98 -7.17 -5.06
CA GLY A 126 -18.57 -8.37 -4.46
C GLY A 126 -17.66 -9.00 -3.40
N ASN A 127 -17.44 -10.31 -3.52
CA ASN A 127 -16.68 -11.08 -2.55
C ASN A 127 -15.19 -11.26 -2.90
N ASN A 128 -14.67 -10.45 -3.82
CA ASN A 128 -13.25 -10.44 -4.23
C ASN A 128 -12.76 -9.01 -4.48
N GLU A 129 -13.21 -8.08 -3.65
CA GLU A 129 -12.81 -6.68 -3.77
C GLU A 129 -11.30 -6.56 -3.54
N LEU A 130 -10.66 -5.76 -4.38
CA LEU A 130 -9.27 -5.37 -4.23
C LEU A 130 -9.20 -3.85 -4.25
N SER A 131 -8.59 -3.30 -3.20
CA SER A 131 -8.41 -1.87 -3.05
C SER A 131 -6.93 -1.48 -3.03
N PHE A 132 -6.63 -0.26 -3.46
CA PHE A 132 -5.31 0.35 -3.39
C PHE A 132 -5.40 1.78 -2.86
N ILE A 133 -4.27 2.29 -2.39
CA ILE A 133 -4.19 3.60 -1.73
C ILE A 133 -3.46 4.58 -2.66
N MET A 134 -4.04 5.74 -2.89
CA MET A 134 -3.40 6.88 -3.55
C MET A 134 -3.02 7.93 -2.51
N VAL A 135 -1.79 8.43 -2.61
CA VAL A 135 -1.23 9.44 -1.71
C VAL A 135 -0.93 10.70 -2.50
N LYS A 136 -1.19 11.86 -1.90
CA LYS A 136 -0.73 13.16 -2.41
C LYS A 136 0.65 13.45 -1.83
N GLY A 137 1.67 13.51 -2.68
CA GLY A 137 3.02 13.90 -2.28
C GLY A 137 3.12 15.38 -1.94
N SER A 138 4.09 15.71 -1.09
CA SER A 138 4.44 17.11 -0.76
C SER A 138 4.93 17.91 -1.97
N ASP A 139 5.31 17.25 -3.05
CA ASP A 139 5.64 17.85 -4.34
C ASP A 139 4.40 18.12 -5.22
N GLY A 140 3.20 17.84 -4.71
CA GLY A 140 1.92 17.99 -5.39
C GLY A 140 1.54 16.81 -6.29
N LYS A 141 2.43 15.82 -6.47
CA LYS A 141 2.18 14.68 -7.35
C LYS A 141 1.50 13.54 -6.62
N ASN A 142 0.66 12.82 -7.34
CA ASN A 142 0.03 11.62 -6.80
C ASN A 142 0.89 10.39 -7.06
N PHE A 143 0.84 9.45 -6.13
CA PHE A 143 1.43 8.13 -6.31
C PHE A 143 0.61 7.06 -5.62
N VAL A 144 0.72 5.82 -6.10
CA VAL A 144 0.16 4.66 -5.42
C VAL A 144 1.05 4.30 -4.24
N ALA A 145 0.45 4.16 -3.06
CA ALA A 145 1.18 3.79 -1.86
C ALA A 145 1.85 2.42 -2.03
N LYS A 146 3.02 2.29 -1.42
CA LYS A 146 3.78 1.04 -1.41
C LYS A 146 3.98 0.58 0.03
N GLN A 147 3.98 -0.74 0.21
CA GLN A 147 4.30 -1.36 1.47
C GLN A 147 5.66 -2.05 1.42
N LYS A 148 6.36 -2.06 2.55
CA LYS A 148 7.56 -2.86 2.78
C LYS A 148 7.23 -3.97 3.77
N ASN A 149 7.30 -5.21 3.30
CA ASN A 149 6.98 -6.39 4.10
C ASN A 149 8.08 -6.72 5.10
N LYS A 150 7.79 -7.65 6.02
CA LYS A 150 8.73 -8.15 7.05
C LYS A 150 10.05 -8.68 6.46
N ASP A 151 10.00 -9.27 5.26
CA ASP A 151 11.17 -9.78 4.55
C ASP A 151 11.94 -8.69 3.76
N GLY A 152 11.46 -7.43 3.83
CA GLY A 152 12.03 -6.29 3.14
C GLY A 152 11.55 -6.11 1.69
N THR A 153 10.72 -7.00 1.17
CA THR A 153 10.15 -6.84 -0.18
C THR A 153 9.20 -5.64 -0.24
N ILE A 154 9.21 -4.94 -1.39
CA ILE A 154 8.39 -3.74 -1.59
C ILE A 154 7.42 -3.98 -2.73
N TYR A 155 6.13 -3.74 -2.47
CA TYR A 155 5.04 -3.90 -3.43
C TYR A 155 4.04 -2.74 -3.29
N PRO A 156 3.22 -2.46 -4.32
CA PRO A 156 2.05 -1.61 -4.12
C PRO A 156 1.18 -2.15 -2.98
N VAL A 157 0.56 -1.26 -2.22
CA VAL A 157 -0.46 -1.64 -1.24
C VAL A 157 -1.63 -2.28 -1.97
N ARG A 158 -2.02 -3.47 -1.53
CA ARG A 158 -3.12 -4.26 -2.07
C ARG A 158 -3.97 -4.76 -0.92
N LEU A 159 -5.15 -4.17 -0.77
CA LEU A 159 -6.09 -4.42 0.31
C LEU A 159 -7.19 -5.34 -0.20
N GLY A 160 -7.05 -6.63 0.09
CA GLY A 160 -8.03 -7.64 -0.31
C GLY A 160 -9.19 -7.73 0.69
N SER A 161 -10.41 -7.72 0.17
CA SER A 161 -11.61 -8.13 0.92
C SER A 161 -12.24 -9.32 0.19
N VAL A 162 -11.93 -10.52 0.67
CA VAL A 162 -12.39 -11.79 0.10
C VAL A 162 -13.28 -12.49 1.10
N GLY A 163 -14.49 -12.85 0.68
CA GLY A 163 -15.44 -13.61 1.48
C GLY A 163 -15.84 -14.90 0.77
N ARG A 164 -15.35 -16.05 1.25
CA ARG A 164 -15.69 -17.38 0.71
C ARG A 164 -16.07 -18.31 1.84
N VAL A 165 -16.67 -19.46 1.48
CA VAL A 165 -17.12 -20.47 2.44
C VAL A 165 -15.99 -20.89 3.39
N MET A 166 -14.77 -21.09 2.87
CA MET A 166 -13.65 -21.61 3.64
C MET A 166 -12.55 -20.59 3.95
N VAL A 167 -12.58 -19.41 3.33
CA VAL A 167 -11.47 -18.42 3.40
C VAL A 167 -12.03 -17.01 3.50
N GLN A 168 -11.40 -16.20 4.35
CA GLN A 168 -11.58 -14.77 4.39
C GLN A 168 -10.25 -14.05 4.29
N GLU A 169 -10.20 -13.01 3.45
CA GLU A 169 -9.19 -11.96 3.49
C GLU A 169 -9.89 -10.68 3.87
N ARG A 170 -9.34 -9.92 4.80
CA ARG A 170 -9.87 -8.61 5.17
C ARG A 170 -8.75 -7.64 5.49
N TYR A 171 -9.09 -6.36 5.50
CA TYR A 171 -8.21 -5.30 5.95
C TYR A 171 -8.99 -4.31 6.82
N GLU A 172 -8.26 -3.51 7.57
CA GLU A 172 -8.81 -2.35 8.27
C GLU A 172 -7.79 -1.22 8.22
N LEU A 173 -8.29 0.00 8.03
CA LEU A 173 -7.50 1.21 8.03
C LEU A 173 -7.33 1.73 9.45
N LEU A 174 -6.14 2.23 9.76
CA LEU A 174 -5.71 2.60 11.11
C LEU A 174 -5.22 4.05 11.11
N PRO A 175 -6.12 5.05 11.01
CA PRO A 175 -5.72 6.45 10.92
C PRO A 175 -4.91 6.92 12.13
N ASN A 176 -5.24 6.44 13.34
CA ASN A 176 -4.54 6.80 14.58
C ASN A 176 -3.13 6.20 14.68
N GLU A 177 -2.86 5.14 13.93
CA GLU A 177 -1.55 4.50 13.84
C GLU A 177 -0.86 4.78 12.49
N HIS A 178 -1.45 5.69 11.70
CA HIS A 178 -1.00 6.07 10.37
C HIS A 178 -0.71 4.84 9.50
N GLY A 179 -1.71 3.97 9.34
CA GLY A 179 -1.44 2.64 8.81
C GLY A 179 -2.68 1.84 8.43
N PHE A 180 -2.46 0.54 8.31
CA PHE A 180 -3.52 -0.45 8.08
C PHE A 180 -3.07 -1.82 8.56
N TYR A 181 -4.00 -2.76 8.71
CA TYR A 181 -3.66 -4.18 8.80
C TYR A 181 -4.41 -5.01 7.76
N THR A 182 -3.84 -6.16 7.42
CA THR A 182 -4.49 -7.23 6.66
C THR A 182 -4.59 -8.49 7.51
N ALA A 183 -5.62 -9.30 7.27
CA ALA A 183 -5.86 -10.54 7.99
C ALA A 183 -6.40 -11.62 7.04
N SER A 184 -5.76 -12.80 7.09
CA SER A 184 -6.13 -14.01 6.38
C SER A 184 -6.66 -15.05 7.38
N LEU A 185 -7.88 -15.54 7.15
CA LEU A 185 -8.57 -16.48 8.01
C LEU A 185 -9.07 -17.68 7.20
N SER A 186 -9.07 -18.85 7.84
CA SER A 186 -9.67 -20.08 7.31
C SER A 186 -10.79 -20.55 8.22
N TYR A 187 -11.86 -21.09 7.62
CA TYR A 187 -12.94 -21.69 8.39
C TYR A 187 -12.46 -23.00 9.02
N ASN A 188 -12.69 -23.14 10.33
CA ASN A 188 -12.40 -24.34 11.10
C ASN A 188 -13.71 -25.07 11.38
N GLU A 189 -13.92 -26.18 10.66
CA GLU A 189 -15.10 -27.04 10.78
C GLU A 189 -15.29 -27.61 12.19
N ALA A 190 -14.20 -27.89 12.92
CA ALA A 190 -14.29 -28.46 14.27
C ALA A 190 -14.86 -27.48 15.29
N THR A 191 -14.71 -26.17 15.05
CA THR A 191 -15.19 -25.11 15.94
C THR A 191 -16.33 -24.28 15.36
N ASP A 192 -16.73 -24.56 14.11
CA ASP A 192 -17.70 -23.78 13.33
C ASP A 192 -17.39 -22.26 13.32
N LYS A 193 -16.10 -21.92 13.16
CA LYS A 193 -15.61 -20.53 13.26
C LYS A 193 -14.45 -20.29 12.32
N PHE A 194 -14.34 -19.06 11.82
CA PHE A 194 -13.11 -18.60 11.17
C PHE A 194 -12.00 -18.42 12.20
N LYS A 195 -10.81 -18.92 11.86
CA LYS A 195 -9.59 -18.78 12.64
C LYS A 195 -8.53 -18.12 11.77
N CYS A 196 -7.73 -17.24 12.35
CA CYS A 196 -6.57 -16.70 11.66
C CYS A 196 -5.64 -17.83 11.20
N ASN A 197 -5.13 -17.67 9.98
CA ASN A 197 -4.02 -18.47 9.50
C ASN A 197 -2.75 -18.15 10.31
N THR A 198 -1.80 -19.08 10.35
CA THR A 198 -0.49 -18.85 10.97
C THR A 198 0.19 -17.66 10.29
N ASN A 199 0.60 -16.64 11.06
CA ASN A 199 1.09 -15.37 10.53
C ASN A 199 0.11 -14.68 9.56
N GLY A 200 -1.18 -14.96 9.68
CA GLY A 200 -2.22 -14.45 8.80
C GLY A 200 -2.50 -12.96 8.98
N VAL A 201 -1.93 -12.32 10.01
CA VAL A 201 -2.10 -10.90 10.30
C VAL A 201 -0.81 -10.15 10.02
N SER A 202 -0.90 -9.02 9.32
CA SER A 202 0.22 -8.11 9.11
C SER A 202 -0.28 -6.67 9.21
N ALA A 203 0.37 -5.89 10.07
CA ALA A 203 0.06 -4.46 10.21
C ALA A 203 1.24 -3.62 9.73
N TYR A 204 0.92 -2.48 9.14
CA TYR A 204 1.85 -1.56 8.53
C TYR A 204 1.60 -0.15 9.07
N SER A 205 2.66 0.62 9.25
CA SER A 205 2.59 2.03 9.63
C SER A 205 3.43 2.85 8.67
N TRP A 206 2.97 4.06 8.39
CA TRP A 206 3.60 4.99 7.49
C TRP A 206 4.95 5.45 8.02
N ASN A 207 5.97 5.33 7.18
CA ASN A 207 7.28 5.91 7.41
C ASN A 207 7.45 7.15 6.53
N SER A 208 7.39 8.32 7.14
CA SER A 208 7.46 9.61 6.45
C SER A 208 8.80 9.87 5.76
N SER A 209 9.87 9.18 6.16
CA SER A 209 11.21 9.30 5.55
C SER A 209 11.35 8.43 4.31
N THR A 210 10.82 7.20 4.33
CA THR A 210 10.89 6.30 3.18
C THR A 210 9.70 6.43 2.24
N LYS A 211 8.62 7.09 2.68
CA LYS A 211 7.35 7.21 1.96
C LYS A 211 6.71 5.84 1.66
N LEU A 212 6.82 4.92 2.61
CA LEU A 212 6.30 3.56 2.54
C LEU A 212 5.47 3.23 3.78
N PHE A 213 4.47 2.37 3.62
CA PHE A 213 3.86 1.65 4.73
C PHE A 213 4.76 0.48 5.11
N GLU A 214 5.46 0.58 6.23
CA GLU A 214 6.42 -0.43 6.65
C GLU A 214 5.79 -1.40 7.65
N TRP A 215 6.07 -2.70 7.48
CA TRP A 215 5.60 -3.72 8.40
C TRP A 215 6.03 -3.38 9.83
N ASN A 216 5.07 -3.40 10.76
CA ASN A 216 5.28 -3.01 12.14
C ASN A 216 4.99 -4.21 13.06
N GLN A 217 6.03 -4.68 13.76
CA GLN A 217 5.92 -5.82 14.66
C GLN A 217 4.94 -5.59 15.81
N VAL A 218 4.97 -4.40 16.42
CA VAL A 218 4.16 -4.06 17.60
C VAL A 218 2.68 -4.00 17.21
N LEU A 219 2.36 -3.33 16.10
CA LEU A 219 0.99 -3.28 15.58
C LEU A 219 0.51 -4.66 15.14
N THR A 220 1.38 -5.45 14.48
CA THR A 220 1.01 -6.80 14.06
C THR A 220 0.64 -7.67 15.27
N ALA A 221 1.42 -7.62 16.35
CA ALA A 221 1.12 -8.33 17.59
C ALA A 221 -0.18 -7.83 18.24
N LYS A 222 -0.39 -6.50 18.31
CA LYS A 222 -1.62 -5.87 18.83
C LYS A 222 -2.85 -6.41 18.10
N TYR A 223 -2.88 -6.29 16.77
CA TYR A 223 -4.06 -6.67 15.99
C TYR A 223 -4.24 -8.19 15.91
N THR A 224 -3.17 -8.98 15.91
CA THR A 224 -3.26 -10.45 16.04
C THR A 224 -4.01 -10.83 17.33
N ALA A 225 -3.65 -10.24 18.47
CA ALA A 225 -4.30 -10.55 19.75
C ALA A 225 -5.78 -10.10 19.80
N GLN A 226 -6.14 -9.07 19.05
CA GLN A 226 -7.52 -8.60 18.95
C GLN A 226 -8.37 -9.51 18.07
N ILE A 227 -7.84 -9.94 16.92
CA ILE A 227 -8.64 -10.57 15.88
C ILE A 227 -8.57 -12.10 15.84
N CYS A 228 -7.50 -12.71 16.34
CA CYS A 228 -7.25 -14.16 16.23
C CYS A 228 -7.67 -14.94 17.47
N LYS A 229 -8.78 -14.54 18.09
CA LYS A 229 -9.31 -15.17 19.31
C LYS A 229 -10.00 -16.50 19.04
#